data_AF-A0A0S2F4H3-F1
#
_entry.id   AF-A0A0S2F4H3-F1
#
_cell.length_a   1.000
_cell.length_b   1.000
_cell.length_c   1.000
_cell.angle_alpha   90.00
_cell.angle_beta   90.00
_cell.angle_gamma   90.00
#
_symmetry.space_group_name_H-M   'P 1'
#
loop_
_entity.id
_entity.type
_entity.pdbx_description
1 polymer ?
#
loop_
_entity_poly.entity_id
_entity_poly.type
_entity_poly.pdbx_seq_one_letter_code
_entity_poly.pdbx_strand_id
1 'polypeptide(L)'
;MRAPTASPARKAAGLLVPSLIALLLAACATTGAASDDPTAALQGADVRTRTVENGDVIEEYRIAGQLRAVKVTPARGPTYYLVDNDGDGRLDTSKGEGTVSPVYYKLFSW
;
A
#
# COMPACT_ATOMS: atom_id res chain seq x y z
N MET A 1 -56.08 23.27 -57.20
CA MET A 1 -55.11 23.74 -56.18
C MET A 1 -55.07 22.75 -55.02
N ARG A 2 -54.03 21.91 -54.93
CA ARG A 2 -53.49 21.36 -53.66
C ARG A 2 -52.12 20.72 -53.96
N ALA A 3 -51.12 21.04 -53.14
CA ALA A 3 -49.71 20.73 -53.32
C ALA A 3 -49.35 19.25 -53.05
N PRO A 4 -48.22 18.74 -53.56
CA PRO A 4 -47.63 17.48 -53.13
C PRO A 4 -46.72 17.68 -51.91
N THR A 5 -46.98 16.96 -50.82
CA THR A 5 -46.08 16.90 -49.66
C THR A 5 -45.17 15.68 -49.76
N ALA A 6 -43.86 15.92 -49.86
CA ALA A 6 -42.80 14.93 -49.73
C ALA A 6 -42.66 14.45 -48.28
N SER A 7 -42.29 13.18 -48.09
CA SER A 7 -41.92 12.61 -46.79
C SER A 7 -40.49 12.04 -46.87
N PRO A 8 -39.55 12.45 -45.99
CA PRO A 8 -38.26 11.78 -45.86
C PRO A 8 -38.29 10.78 -44.69
N ALA A 9 -38.02 9.51 -44.99
CA ALA A 9 -37.79 8.49 -43.97
C ALA A 9 -36.38 8.65 -43.36
N ARG A 10 -36.32 8.66 -42.03
CA ARG A 10 -35.16 8.96 -41.19
C ARG A 10 -34.17 7.78 -41.15
N LYS A 11 -32.86 8.06 -41.25
CA LYS A 11 -31.79 7.09 -41.00
C LYS A 11 -31.66 6.81 -39.50
N ALA A 12 -31.84 5.56 -39.09
CA ALA A 12 -31.52 5.09 -37.75
C ALA A 12 -30.05 4.66 -37.69
N ALA A 13 -29.18 5.53 -37.17
CA ALA A 13 -27.78 5.19 -36.89
C ALA A 13 -27.30 6.08 -35.74
N GLY A 14 -27.47 5.63 -34.49
CA GLY A 14 -27.13 6.49 -33.35
C GLY A 14 -27.07 5.84 -31.97
N LEU A 15 -26.99 4.51 -31.85
CA LEU A 15 -27.05 3.86 -30.53
C LEU A 15 -25.88 2.93 -30.16
N LEU A 16 -24.89 2.71 -31.03
CA LEU A 16 -23.77 1.79 -30.74
C LEU A 16 -22.48 2.47 -30.23
N VAL A 17 -22.39 3.81 -30.28
CA VAL A 17 -21.18 4.54 -29.86
C VAL A 17 -21.05 4.79 -28.35
N PRO A 18 -22.13 4.99 -27.54
CA PRO A 18 -21.93 5.35 -26.13
C PRO A 18 -21.57 4.14 -25.23
N SER A 19 -21.90 2.91 -25.63
CA SER A 19 -21.64 1.71 -24.81
C SER A 19 -20.16 1.26 -24.82
N LEU A 20 -19.39 1.61 -25.85
CA LEU A 20 -17.96 1.26 -25.92
C LEU A 20 -17.09 2.19 -25.05
N ILE A 21 -17.52 3.44 -24.86
CA ILE A 21 -16.82 4.44 -24.02
C ILE A 21 -16.98 4.10 -22.52
N ALA A 22 -18.14 3.58 -22.11
CA ALA A 22 -18.35 3.15 -20.72
C ALA A 22 -17.48 1.95 -20.32
N LEU A 23 -17.10 1.08 -21.26
CA LEU A 23 -16.26 -0.10 -21.00
C LEU A 23 -14.77 0.26 -20.85
N LEU A 24 -14.31 1.36 -21.45
CA LEU A 24 -12.92 1.83 -21.38
C LEU A 24 -12.57 2.55 -20.06
N LEU A 25 -13.56 3.14 -19.36
CA LEU A 25 -13.31 3.85 -18.10
C LEU A 25 -13.13 2.93 -16.88
N ALA A 26 -13.53 1.67 -16.95
CA ALA A 26 -13.45 0.73 -15.82
C ALA A 26 -12.07 0.03 -15.69
N ALA A 27 -11.15 0.23 -16.63
CA ALA A 27 -9.87 -0.50 -16.69
C ALA A 27 -8.78 0.01 -15.73
N CYS A 28 -8.91 1.21 -15.16
CA CYS A 28 -7.85 1.81 -14.33
C CYS A 28 -7.97 1.56 -12.82
N ALA A 29 -9.04 0.90 -12.34
CA ALA A 29 -9.24 0.72 -10.89
C ALA A 29 -8.64 -0.58 -10.33
N THR A 30 -8.03 -1.44 -11.16
CA THR A 30 -7.58 -2.78 -10.72
C THR A 30 -6.09 -2.91 -10.48
N THR A 31 -5.30 -1.84 -10.51
CA THR A 31 -3.95 -1.88 -9.95
C THR A 31 -4.07 -2.06 -8.45
N GLY A 32 -4.08 -3.32 -8.02
CA GLY A 32 -4.11 -3.72 -6.62
C GLY A 32 -3.03 -2.94 -5.90
N ALA A 33 -3.40 -2.38 -4.75
CA ALA A 33 -2.45 -1.78 -3.82
C ALA A 33 -1.32 -2.79 -3.60
N ALA A 34 -0.15 -2.53 -4.21
CA ALA A 34 1.07 -3.14 -3.73
C ALA A 34 1.14 -2.75 -2.27
N SER A 35 1.11 -3.74 -1.37
CA SER A 35 1.35 -3.47 0.04
C SER A 35 2.74 -2.81 0.11
N ASP A 36 2.81 -1.53 0.51
CA ASP A 36 4.05 -0.80 0.82
C ASP A 36 4.70 -1.37 2.10
N ASP A 37 4.74 -2.70 2.24
CA ASP A 37 5.38 -3.40 3.34
C ASP A 37 6.86 -3.64 2.95
N PRO A 38 7.81 -2.88 3.51
CA PRO A 38 9.22 -3.05 3.19
C PRO A 38 9.77 -4.41 3.62
N THR A 39 9.08 -5.16 4.50
CA THR A 39 9.53 -6.48 4.95
C THR A 39 9.15 -7.59 3.96
N ALA A 40 8.19 -7.37 3.06
CA ALA A 40 7.81 -8.35 2.04
C ALA A 40 8.94 -8.69 1.07
N ALA A 41 9.89 -7.76 0.88
CA ALA A 41 11.08 -7.97 0.05
C ALA A 41 12.24 -8.66 0.78
N LEU A 42 12.18 -8.81 2.12
CA LEU A 42 13.25 -9.42 2.91
C LEU A 42 13.21 -10.95 2.78
N GLN A 43 14.01 -11.48 1.85
CA GLN A 43 14.14 -12.92 1.66
C GLN A 43 15.08 -13.55 2.70
N GLY A 44 14.71 -14.73 3.21
CA GLY A 44 15.57 -15.52 4.12
C GLY A 44 15.73 -14.91 5.51
N ALA A 45 14.84 -14.02 5.93
CA ALA A 45 14.84 -13.47 7.28
C ALA A 45 14.29 -14.49 8.30
N ASP A 46 14.99 -14.66 9.42
CA ASP A 46 14.46 -15.21 10.66
C ASP A 46 13.56 -14.15 11.30
N VAL A 47 12.29 -14.49 11.52
CA VAL A 47 11.29 -13.55 12.04
C VAL A 47 10.98 -13.90 13.50
N ARG A 48 11.25 -12.95 14.40
CA ARG A 48 10.93 -13.08 15.83
C ARG A 48 9.73 -12.21 16.18
N THR A 49 8.63 -12.85 16.51
CA THR A 49 7.39 -12.17 16.90
C THR A 49 7.24 -12.16 18.41
N ARG A 50 6.87 -11.00 18.97
CA ARG A 50 6.42 -10.87 20.37
C ARG A 50 5.25 -9.92 20.48
N THR A 51 4.36 -10.20 21.41
CA THR A 51 3.30 -9.25 21.81
C THR A 51 3.71 -8.61 23.13
N VAL A 52 3.63 -7.29 23.22
CA VAL A 52 3.94 -6.53 24.44
C VAL A 52 2.67 -6.21 25.24
N GLU A 53 2.80 -5.79 26.49
CA GLU A 53 1.68 -5.61 27.43
C GLU A 53 0.58 -4.66 26.94
N ASN A 54 0.94 -3.66 26.13
CA ASN A 54 0.00 -2.72 25.53
C ASN A 54 -0.80 -3.31 24.34
N GLY A 55 -0.52 -4.57 23.96
CA GLY A 55 -1.17 -5.30 22.89
C GLY A 55 -0.49 -5.17 21.52
N ASP A 56 0.58 -4.39 21.41
CA ASP A 56 1.30 -4.23 20.14
C ASP A 56 2.05 -5.52 19.79
N VAL A 57 2.02 -5.88 18.51
CA VAL A 57 2.78 -7.00 17.96
C VAL A 57 4.05 -6.46 17.30
N ILE A 58 5.19 -6.95 17.76
CA ILE A 58 6.51 -6.57 17.24
C ILE A 58 7.10 -7.78 16.53
N GLU A 59 7.47 -7.60 15.26
CA GLU A 59 8.14 -8.60 14.44
C GLU A 59 9.55 -8.09 14.07
N GLU A 60 10.58 -8.79 14.53
CA GLU A 60 11.97 -8.50 14.18
C GLU A 60 12.43 -9.42 13.06
N TYR A 61 12.87 -8.83 11.95
CA TYR A 61 13.37 -9.53 10.78
C TYR A 61 14.89 -9.54 10.81
N ARG A 62 15.49 -10.73 10.92
CA ARG A 62 16.94 -10.91 11.03
C ARG A 62 17.50 -11.72 9.87
N ILE A 63 18.51 -11.20 9.18
CA ILE A 63 19.21 -11.93 8.12
C ILE A 63 20.61 -12.24 8.62
N ALA A 64 21.00 -13.52 8.61
CA ALA A 64 22.30 -13.97 9.13
C ALA A 64 22.65 -13.44 10.55
N GLY A 65 21.63 -13.28 11.40
CA GLY A 65 21.77 -12.78 12.77
C GLY A 65 21.72 -11.25 12.93
N GLN A 66 21.82 -10.49 11.84
CA GLN A 66 21.73 -9.03 11.84
C GLN A 66 20.27 -8.56 11.74
N LEU A 67 19.90 -7.56 12.54
CA LEU A 67 18.55 -6.97 12.51
C LEU A 67 18.42 -6.08 11.27
N ARG A 68 17.47 -6.41 10.39
CA ARG A 68 17.25 -5.68 9.12
C ARG A 68 15.99 -4.84 9.14
N ALA A 69 14.93 -5.32 9.80
CA ALA A 69 13.73 -4.54 9.98
C ALA A 69 13.01 -4.90 11.27
N VAL A 70 12.21 -3.97 11.76
CA VAL A 70 11.24 -4.17 12.82
C VAL A 70 9.90 -3.66 12.31
N LYS A 71 8.92 -4.54 12.24
CA LYS A 71 7.52 -4.20 11.98
C LYS A 71 6.79 -4.12 13.30
N VAL A 72 6.17 -2.99 13.56
CA VAL A 72 5.31 -2.80 14.73
C VAL A 72 3.88 -2.69 14.23
N THR A 73 3.03 -3.59 14.69
CA THR A 73 1.58 -3.56 14.49
C THR A 73 0.94 -3.16 15.81
N PRO A 74 0.61 -1.88 16.02
CA PRO A 74 0.01 -1.43 17.27
C PRO A 74 -1.37 -2.04 17.47
N ALA A 75 -1.76 -2.27 18.73
CA ALA A 75 -3.14 -2.65 19.06
C ALA A 75 -4.15 -1.58 18.60
N ARG A 76 -3.69 -0.32 18.51
CA ARG A 76 -4.47 0.83 18.04
C ARG A 76 -3.57 1.75 17.22
N GLY A 77 -3.87 1.91 15.94
CA GLY A 77 -3.16 2.81 15.03
C GLY A 77 -2.56 2.09 13.82
N PRO A 78 -1.88 2.83 12.94
CA PRO A 78 -1.26 2.27 11.74
C PRO A 78 0.01 1.47 12.08
N THR A 79 0.25 0.40 11.32
CA THR A 79 1.52 -0.33 11.33
C THR A 79 2.64 0.59 10.86
N TYR A 80 3.79 0.53 11.54
CA TYR A 80 4.99 1.25 11.14
C TYR A 80 6.22 0.35 11.14
N TYR A 81 7.23 0.80 10.41
CA TYR A 81 8.41 0.01 10.10
C TYR A 81 9.67 0.80 10.46
N LEU A 82 10.63 0.12 11.07
CA LEU A 82 11.99 0.58 11.22
C LEU A 82 12.86 -0.33 10.35
N VAL A 83 13.59 0.22 9.40
CA VAL A 83 14.35 -0.57 8.42
C VAL A 83 15.79 -0.07 8.40
N ASP A 84 16.74 -1.00 8.42
CA ASP A 84 18.15 -0.74 8.13
C ASP A 84 18.34 -0.78 6.60
N ASN A 85 18.48 0.39 5.98
CA ASN A 85 18.61 0.49 4.53
C ASN A 85 20.05 0.31 4.06
N ASP A 86 21.04 0.63 4.89
CA ASP A 86 22.46 0.69 4.49
C ASP A 86 23.29 -0.54 4.89
N GLY A 87 22.76 -1.45 5.72
CA GLY A 87 23.47 -2.67 6.11
C GLY A 87 24.38 -2.52 7.32
N ASP A 88 24.34 -1.40 8.03
CA ASP A 88 25.23 -1.17 9.17
C ASP A 88 24.76 -1.86 10.47
N GLY A 89 23.57 -2.47 10.44
CA GLY A 89 22.96 -3.16 11.58
C GLY A 89 22.25 -2.22 12.56
N ARG A 90 22.10 -0.93 12.22
CA ARG A 90 21.29 0.06 12.92
C ARG A 90 20.05 0.36 12.10
N LEU A 91 18.91 0.45 12.78
CA LEU A 91 17.67 0.81 12.10
C LEU A 91 17.70 2.29 11.74
N ASP A 92 17.48 2.61 10.47
CA ASP A 92 17.35 3.98 10.03
C ASP A 92 16.02 4.54 10.51
N THR A 93 16.05 5.82 10.87
CA THR A 93 14.81 6.58 11.00
C THR A 93 14.38 6.95 9.60
N SER A 94 13.24 6.41 9.13
CA SER A 94 12.61 6.92 7.92
C SER A 94 12.47 8.44 8.05
N LYS A 95 13.23 9.20 7.28
CA LYS A 95 13.23 10.67 7.23
C LYS A 95 11.95 11.23 6.60
N GLY A 96 10.83 10.53 6.69
CA GLY A 96 9.60 10.85 5.99
C GLY A 96 8.39 10.30 6.72
N GLU A 97 7.94 11.04 7.73
CA GLU A 97 6.54 11.40 8.04
C GLU A 97 6.49 11.86 9.51
N GLY A 98 6.79 13.14 9.76
CA GLY A 98 6.59 13.79 11.07
C GLY A 98 7.87 14.27 11.78
N THR A 99 7.77 15.44 12.41
CA THR A 99 8.80 16.17 13.20
C THR A 99 9.36 15.40 14.41
N VAL A 100 8.92 14.16 14.64
CA VAL A 100 9.23 13.41 15.85
C VAL A 100 10.19 12.29 15.53
N SER A 101 11.45 12.48 15.92
CA SER A 101 12.40 11.37 16.05
C SER A 101 11.88 10.38 17.10
N PRO A 102 11.89 9.06 16.83
CA PRO A 102 11.58 8.06 17.83
C PRO A 102 12.50 8.23 19.04
N VAL A 103 11.90 8.32 20.22
CA VAL A 103 12.63 8.29 21.48
C VAL A 103 13.11 6.85 21.71
N TYR A 104 14.40 6.68 21.95
CA TYR A 104 14.95 5.40 22.39
C TYR A 104 14.52 5.12 23.84
N TYR A 105 13.92 3.96 24.07
CA TYR A 105 13.69 3.42 25.41
C TYR A 105 14.56 2.18 25.61
N LYS A 106 15.21 2.10 26.78
CA LYS A 106 15.95 0.91 27.20
C LYS A 106 14.98 -0.03 27.91
N LEU A 107 14.68 -1.18 27.29
CA LEU A 107 13.67 -2.09 27.82
C LEU A 107 14.18 -2.94 29.00
N PHE A 108 15.47 -3.31 29.02
CA PHE A 108 16.11 -3.91 30.19
C PHE A 108 17.58 -3.49 30.29
N SER A 109 18.05 -3.28 31.50
CA SER A 109 19.44 -3.53 31.90
C SER A 109 19.43 -4.68 32.89
N TRP A 110 20.57 -5.37 33.00
CA TRP A 110 20.85 -6.58 33.79
C TRP A 110 20.20 -7.88 33.31
#